data_AF-A0A2V1BCN9-F1
#
_entry.id   AF-A0A2V1BCN9-F1
#
_cell.length_a   1.000
_cell.length_b   1.000
_cell.length_c   1.000
_cell.angle_alpha   90.00
_cell.angle_beta   90.00
_cell.angle_gamma   90.00
#
_symmetry.space_group_name_H-M   'P 1'
#
loop_
_entity.id
_entity.type
_entity.pdbx_description
1 polymer ?
#
loop_
_entity_poly.entity_id
_entity_poly.type
_entity_poly.pdbx_seq_one_letter_code
_entity_poly.pdbx_strand_id
1 'polypeptide(L)'
;MFNRGRGRPLLAAAVVMGASKSAARSEVAKQEQLNFQRQQAADREALERQREEEERERRRQQDIDEGIERERSRTAQIEADRQYATISNAGGPGETYHPPSHPNYDPRAPERKKAEGHYCSECGNFCMFGDKFCSKCGFKQPAVELVGNLP
;
A
#
# COMPACT_ATOMS: atom_id res chain seq x y z
N MET A 1 -17.26 -39.26 72.88
CA MET A 1 -17.47 -40.53 72.15
C MET A 1 -17.21 -40.28 70.68
N PHE A 2 -16.03 -40.64 70.18
CA PHE A 2 -15.61 -40.39 68.79
C PHE A 2 -15.80 -41.67 67.97
N ASN A 3 -16.73 -41.66 67.01
CA ASN A 3 -16.89 -42.75 66.06
C ASN A 3 -15.88 -42.60 64.91
N ARG A 4 -14.97 -43.58 64.81
CA ARG A 4 -13.99 -43.74 63.71
C ARG A 4 -14.67 -44.46 62.54
N GLY A 5 -14.98 -43.73 61.48
CA GLY A 5 -15.51 -44.28 60.23
C GLY A 5 -14.45 -44.38 59.14
N ARG A 6 -13.89 -45.58 59.01
CA ARG A 6 -13.34 -46.28 57.82
C ARG A 6 -12.75 -45.42 56.67
N GLY A 7 -11.43 -45.51 56.53
CA GLY A 7 -10.68 -44.99 55.39
C GLY A 7 -11.11 -45.59 54.05
N ARG A 8 -11.15 -44.73 53.03
CA ARG A 8 -11.38 -45.11 51.63
C ARG A 8 -10.02 -45.40 50.99
N PRO A 9 -9.77 -46.59 50.43
CA PRO A 9 -8.54 -46.87 49.72
C PRO A 9 -8.54 -46.10 48.39
N LEU A 10 -7.39 -45.46 48.12
CA LEU A 10 -7.05 -44.85 46.84
C LEU A 10 -7.16 -45.93 45.75
N LEU A 11 -8.18 -45.84 44.91
CA LEU A 11 -8.31 -46.64 43.70
C LEU A 11 -7.26 -46.16 42.70
N ALA A 12 -6.06 -46.72 42.83
CA ALA A 12 -5.00 -46.63 41.84
C ALA A 12 -5.44 -47.40 40.59
N ALA A 13 -5.76 -46.68 39.52
CA ALA A 13 -6.01 -47.26 38.21
C ALA A 13 -4.69 -47.84 37.66
N ALA A 14 -4.55 -49.15 37.68
CA ALA A 14 -3.46 -49.84 37.02
C ALA A 14 -3.68 -49.82 35.49
N VAL A 15 -2.85 -49.07 34.76
CA VAL A 15 -2.75 -49.18 33.31
C VAL A 15 -2.05 -50.50 32.99
N VAL A 16 -2.83 -51.56 32.76
CA VAL A 16 -2.33 -52.84 32.25
C VAL A 16 -2.12 -52.71 30.75
N MET A 17 -0.89 -52.39 30.34
CA MET A 17 -0.44 -52.47 28.94
C MET A 17 0.65 -53.54 28.82
N GLY A 18 0.26 -54.82 28.66
CA GLY A 18 1.23 -55.89 28.55
C GLY A 18 0.65 -57.23 28.11
N ALA A 19 0.32 -57.39 26.82
CA ALA A 19 0.20 -58.72 26.20
C ALA A 19 0.24 -58.78 24.65
N SER A 20 0.26 -57.67 23.90
CA SER A 20 0.17 -57.72 22.42
C SER A 20 1.22 -56.89 21.68
N LYS A 21 2.42 -56.74 22.24
CA LYS A 21 3.46 -55.83 21.68
C LYS A 21 4.17 -56.37 20.42
N SER A 22 4.21 -57.67 20.17
CA SER A 22 5.02 -58.24 19.09
C SER A 22 4.40 -58.12 17.69
N ALA A 23 3.09 -58.37 17.52
CA ALA A 23 2.40 -58.16 16.25
C ALA A 23 2.14 -56.66 15.98
N ALA A 24 1.79 -55.89 17.02
CA ALA A 24 1.60 -54.45 16.92
C ALA A 24 2.88 -53.70 16.49
N ARG A 25 4.08 -54.18 16.87
CA ARG A 25 5.36 -53.55 16.48
C ARG A 25 5.72 -53.75 15.01
N SER A 26 5.32 -54.88 14.40
CA SER A 26 5.58 -55.14 12.98
C SER A 26 4.75 -54.21 12.08
N GLU A 27 3.48 -54.03 12.41
CA GLU A 27 2.60 -53.10 11.70
C GLU A 27 3.05 -51.64 11.89
N VAL A 28 3.45 -51.26 13.11
CA VAL A 28 4.00 -49.93 13.40
C VAL A 28 5.31 -49.69 12.65
N ALA A 29 6.23 -50.66 12.60
CA ALA A 29 7.48 -50.52 11.83
C ALA A 29 7.23 -50.34 10.33
N LYS A 30 6.24 -51.06 9.77
CA LYS A 30 5.84 -50.90 8.36
C LYS A 30 5.20 -49.52 8.11
N GLN A 31 4.43 -49.02 9.07
CA GLN A 31 3.80 -47.72 9.00
C GLN A 31 4.81 -46.57 9.14
N GLU A 32 5.82 -46.72 10.00
CA GLU A 32 6.96 -45.79 10.11
C GLU A 32 7.75 -45.72 8.81
N GLN A 33 7.98 -46.86 8.15
CA GLN A 33 8.69 -46.90 6.86
C GLN A 33 7.94 -46.15 5.75
N LEU A 34 6.61 -46.29 5.69
CA LEU A 34 5.76 -45.53 4.77
C LEU A 34 5.71 -44.04 5.11
N ASN A 35 5.68 -43.69 6.40
CA ASN A 35 5.72 -42.30 6.84
C ASN A 35 7.06 -41.65 6.48
N PHE A 36 8.17 -42.35 6.68
CA PHE A 36 9.49 -41.88 6.30
C PHE A 36 9.61 -41.67 4.79
N GLN A 37 9.08 -42.58 3.97
CA GLN A 37 9.07 -42.42 2.52
C GLN A 37 8.21 -41.24 2.06
N ARG A 38 7.03 -41.04 2.68
CA ARG A 38 6.18 -39.86 2.43
C ARG A 38 6.85 -38.56 2.85
N GLN A 39 7.56 -38.57 3.97
CA GLN A 39 8.27 -37.39 4.47
C GLN A 39 9.42 -37.01 3.53
N GLN A 40 10.23 -37.98 3.06
CA GLN A 40 11.25 -37.71 2.04
C GLN A 40 10.68 -37.23 0.70
N ALA A 41 9.49 -37.69 0.30
CA ALA A 41 8.85 -37.19 -0.91
C ALA A 41 8.39 -35.74 -0.73
N ALA A 42 7.79 -35.43 0.42
CA ALA A 42 7.36 -34.08 0.77
C ALA A 42 8.54 -33.11 0.86
N ASP A 43 9.66 -33.52 1.45
CA ASP A 43 10.87 -32.68 1.56
C ASP A 43 11.46 -32.34 0.19
N ARG A 44 11.50 -33.32 -0.73
CA ARG A 44 11.96 -33.10 -2.10
C ARG A 44 11.06 -32.14 -2.86
N GLU A 45 9.75 -32.33 -2.76
CA GLU A 45 8.77 -31.44 -3.37
C GLU A 45 8.83 -30.03 -2.77
N ALA A 46 9.02 -29.89 -1.46
CA ALA A 46 9.17 -28.61 -0.80
C ALA A 46 10.39 -27.82 -1.32
N LEU A 47 11.52 -28.49 -1.53
CA LEU A 47 12.71 -27.88 -2.13
C LEU A 47 12.47 -27.43 -3.58
N GLU A 48 11.73 -28.20 -4.36
CA GLU A 48 11.35 -27.80 -5.73
C GLU A 48 10.45 -26.58 -5.74
N ARG A 49 9.42 -26.56 -4.88
CA ARG A 49 8.53 -25.40 -4.72
C ARG A 49 9.29 -24.15 -4.30
N GLN A 50 10.28 -24.27 -3.40
CA GLN A 50 11.14 -23.16 -3.01
C GLN A 50 11.97 -22.63 -4.17
N ARG A 51 12.54 -23.51 -5.01
CA ARG A 51 13.29 -23.09 -6.21
C ARG A 51 12.41 -22.36 -7.21
N GLU A 52 11.20 -22.85 -7.47
CA GLU A 52 10.26 -22.16 -8.35
C GLU A 52 9.80 -20.82 -7.78
N GLU A 53 9.59 -20.74 -6.46
CA GLU A 53 9.22 -19.50 -5.79
C GLU A 53 10.34 -18.47 -5.85
N GLU A 54 11.60 -18.88 -5.63
CA GLU A 54 12.77 -18.00 -5.81
C GLU A 54 12.87 -17.51 -7.26
N GLU A 55 12.62 -18.38 -8.25
CA GLU A 55 12.63 -17.96 -9.65
C GLU A 55 11.50 -16.96 -9.96
N ARG A 56 10.29 -17.18 -9.42
CA ARG A 56 9.17 -16.24 -9.52
C ARG A 56 9.50 -14.91 -8.87
N GLU A 57 10.16 -14.92 -7.72
CA GLU A 57 10.59 -13.71 -7.02
C GLU A 57 11.67 -12.97 -7.81
N ARG A 58 12.66 -13.68 -8.37
CA ARG A 58 13.68 -13.09 -9.26
C ARG A 58 13.07 -12.41 -10.47
N ARG A 59 12.10 -13.04 -11.14
CA ARG A 59 11.39 -12.43 -12.28
C ARG A 59 10.63 -11.18 -11.85
N ARG A 60 9.89 -11.25 -10.73
CA ARG A 60 9.19 -10.08 -10.17
C ARG A 60 10.17 -8.94 -9.86
N GLN A 61 11.33 -9.25 -9.29
CA GLN A 61 12.33 -8.26 -8.96
C GLN A 61 12.88 -7.58 -10.22
N GLN A 62 13.15 -8.35 -11.28
CA GLN A 62 13.57 -7.79 -12.57
C GLN A 62 12.52 -6.83 -13.15
N ASP A 63 11.24 -7.19 -13.09
CA ASP A 63 10.15 -6.31 -13.56
C ASP A 63 10.09 -4.99 -12.76
N ILE A 64 10.32 -5.06 -11.45
CA ILE A 64 10.38 -3.87 -10.58
C ILE A 64 11.59 -3.01 -10.94
N ASP A 65 12.77 -3.62 -11.04
CA ASP A 65 14.02 -2.92 -11.32
C ASP A 65 13.96 -2.24 -12.71
N GLU A 66 13.42 -2.93 -13.72
CA GLU A 66 13.19 -2.36 -15.05
C GLU A 66 12.21 -1.16 -14.98
N GLY A 67 11.15 -1.26 -14.17
CA GLY A 67 10.22 -0.17 -13.94
C GLY A 67 10.88 1.06 -13.31
N ILE A 68 11.73 0.83 -12.30
CA ILE A 68 12.49 1.89 -11.62
C ILE A 68 13.48 2.55 -12.59
N GLU A 69 14.21 1.76 -13.37
CA GLU A 69 15.18 2.28 -14.32
C GLU A 69 14.50 3.12 -15.41
N ARG A 70 13.38 2.64 -15.96
CA ARG A 70 12.59 3.39 -16.95
C ARG A 70 12.10 4.72 -16.40
N GLU A 71 11.61 4.75 -15.17
CA GLU A 71 11.13 5.99 -14.53
C GLU A 71 12.28 6.95 -14.21
N ARG A 72 13.44 6.43 -13.77
CA ARG A 72 14.65 7.23 -13.58
C ARG A 72 15.14 7.83 -14.89
N SER A 73 15.18 7.08 -15.98
CA SER A 73 15.55 7.59 -17.30
C SER A 73 14.58 8.69 -17.77
N ARG A 74 13.27 8.49 -17.60
CA ARG A 74 12.26 9.50 -17.92
C ARG A 74 12.47 10.78 -17.09
N THR A 75 12.71 10.64 -15.79
CA THR A 75 12.93 11.78 -14.90
C THR A 75 14.21 12.52 -15.30
N ALA A 76 15.29 11.80 -15.59
CA ALA A 76 16.55 12.39 -16.05
C ALA A 76 16.41 13.14 -17.39
N GLN A 77 15.60 12.64 -18.33
CA GLN A 77 15.29 13.34 -19.58
C GLN A 77 14.52 14.64 -19.32
N ILE A 78 13.49 14.60 -18.47
CA ILE A 78 12.73 15.80 -18.08
C ILE A 78 13.64 16.83 -17.40
N GLU A 79 14.55 16.37 -16.53
CA GLU A 79 15.53 17.23 -15.87
C GLU A 79 16.53 17.84 -16.87
N ALA A 80 17.02 17.06 -17.84
CA ALA A 80 17.90 17.55 -18.89
C ALA A 80 17.20 18.57 -19.79
N ASP A 81 15.95 18.33 -20.17
CA ASP A 81 15.13 19.28 -20.95
C ASP A 81 14.88 20.57 -20.15
N ARG A 82 14.60 20.47 -18.85
CA ARG A 82 14.50 21.64 -17.96
C ARG A 82 15.82 22.39 -17.87
N GLN A 83 16.95 21.70 -17.73
CA GLN A 83 18.27 22.34 -17.68
C GLN A 83 18.62 23.02 -19.00
N TYR A 84 18.33 22.39 -20.14
CA TYR A 84 18.53 22.97 -21.46
C TYR A 84 17.66 24.21 -21.67
N ALA A 85 16.39 24.17 -21.26
CA ALA A 85 15.49 25.32 -21.25
C ALA A 85 15.98 26.44 -20.31
N THR A 86 16.62 26.09 -19.19
CA THR A 86 17.20 27.08 -18.25
C THR A 86 18.45 27.75 -18.83
N ILE A 87 19.32 27.00 -19.52
CA ILE A 87 20.55 27.52 -20.15
C ILE A 87 20.22 28.37 -21.40
N SER A 88 19.23 27.98 -22.19
CA SER A 88 18.82 28.73 -23.39
C SER A 88 18.06 30.03 -23.09
N ASN A 89 17.52 30.18 -21.87
CA ASN A 89 16.93 31.43 -21.38
C ASN A 89 17.93 32.33 -20.61
N ALA A 90 19.21 31.94 -20.49
CA ALA A 90 20.24 32.70 -19.76
C ALA A 90 20.81 33.91 -20.54
N GLY A 91 20.05 34.47 -21.49
CA GLY A 91 20.38 35.65 -22.29
C GLY A 91 19.64 36.93 -21.90
N GLY A 92 19.05 37.01 -20.70
CA GLY A 92 18.32 38.19 -20.22
C GLY A 92 18.79 38.62 -18.83
N PRO A 93 19.10 39.92 -18.59
CA PRO A 93 19.47 40.39 -17.27
C PRO A 93 18.25 40.39 -16.35
N GLY A 94 18.33 39.57 -15.31
CA GLY A 94 17.75 39.81 -13.98
C GLY A 94 16.30 40.26 -13.90
N GLU A 95 15.37 39.31 -13.90
CA GLU A 95 14.24 39.36 -12.98
C GLU A 95 14.11 37.98 -12.33
N THR A 96 14.46 37.92 -11.05
CA THR A 96 14.18 36.77 -10.19
C THR A 96 12.67 36.71 -9.96
N TYR A 97 11.94 36.16 -10.93
CA TYR A 97 10.57 35.73 -10.71
C TYR A 97 10.61 34.50 -9.79
N HIS A 98 10.42 34.72 -8.48
CA HIS A 98 10.02 33.66 -7.58
C HIS A 98 8.56 33.29 -7.93
N PRO A 99 8.28 32.12 -8.53
CA PRO A 99 6.91 31.63 -8.55
C PRO A 99 6.48 31.43 -7.08
N PRO A 100 5.25 31.81 -6.70
CA PRO A 100 4.78 31.53 -5.35
C PRO A 100 4.92 30.03 -5.10
N SER A 101 5.64 29.69 -4.04
CA SER A 101 5.80 28.34 -3.54
C SER A 101 4.41 27.77 -3.23
N HIS A 102 3.82 27.10 -4.22
CA HIS A 102 2.62 26.30 -4.02
C HIS A 102 2.99 25.18 -3.03
N PRO A 103 2.35 25.12 -1.85
CA PRO A 103 2.57 23.99 -0.97
C PRO A 103 1.87 22.77 -1.59
N ASN A 104 2.63 21.71 -1.83
CA ASN A 104 2.17 20.37 -2.22
C ASN A 104 1.43 20.26 -3.57
N TYR A 105 2.18 19.97 -4.64
CA TYR A 105 1.64 19.33 -5.84
C TYR A 105 1.57 17.81 -5.60
N ASP A 106 0.38 17.28 -5.32
CA ASP A 106 0.08 15.85 -5.31
C ASP A 106 -0.42 15.45 -6.71
N PRO A 107 0.29 14.58 -7.46
CA PRO A 107 -0.13 14.13 -8.79
C PRO A 107 -1.47 13.35 -8.81
N ARG A 108 -2.05 13.03 -7.65
CA ARG A 108 -3.39 12.39 -7.52
C ARG A 108 -4.52 13.37 -7.23
N ALA A 109 -4.26 14.68 -7.15
CA ALA A 109 -5.32 15.65 -6.96
C ALA A 109 -6.19 15.73 -8.22
N PRO A 110 -7.53 15.54 -8.11
CA PRO A 110 -8.42 15.78 -9.25
C PRO A 110 -8.22 17.23 -9.71
N GLU A 111 -8.11 17.44 -11.04
CA GLU A 111 -8.00 18.76 -11.65
C GLU A 111 -8.99 19.72 -10.97
N ARG A 112 -8.47 20.63 -10.14
CA ARG A 112 -9.29 21.65 -9.52
C ARG A 112 -9.81 22.50 -10.66
N LYS A 113 -11.09 22.31 -11.01
CA LYS A 113 -11.84 23.19 -11.91
C LYS A 113 -11.42 24.62 -11.55
N LYS A 114 -10.85 25.35 -12.51
CA LYS A 114 -10.43 26.73 -12.31
C LYS A 114 -11.60 27.44 -11.65
N ALA A 115 -11.39 27.92 -10.41
CA ALA A 115 -12.42 28.60 -9.66
C ALA A 115 -12.66 29.93 -10.35
N GLU A 116 -13.59 29.94 -11.30
CA GLU A 116 -14.08 31.16 -11.90
C GLU A 116 -14.74 32.00 -10.78
N GLY A 117 -14.40 33.28 -10.72
CA GLY A 117 -14.90 34.21 -9.72
C GLY A 117 -14.89 35.64 -10.25
N HIS A 118 -15.46 36.56 -9.48
CA HIS A 118 -15.59 37.97 -9.84
C HIS A 118 -15.13 38.86 -8.69
N TYR A 119 -14.78 40.11 -9.00
CA TYR A 119 -14.43 41.10 -7.98
C TYR A 119 -15.68 41.86 -7.53
N CYS A 120 -15.82 42.05 -6.22
CA CYS A 120 -16.89 42.84 -5.65
C CYS A 120 -16.76 44.31 -6.08
N SER A 121 -17.85 44.88 -6.60
CA SER A 121 -17.92 46.28 -7.07
C SER A 121 -17.69 47.32 -5.97
N GLU A 122 -18.00 47.00 -4.71
CA GLU A 122 -17.91 47.96 -3.59
C GLU A 122 -16.55 47.95 -2.90
N CYS A 123 -15.90 46.79 -2.78
CA CYS A 123 -14.68 46.67 -1.97
C CYS A 123 -13.50 46.00 -2.69
N GLY A 124 -13.69 45.58 -3.95
CA GLY A 124 -12.66 44.95 -4.76
C GLY A 124 -12.24 43.55 -4.30
N ASN A 125 -12.96 42.92 -3.37
CA ASN A 125 -12.64 41.58 -2.90
C ASN A 125 -13.00 40.51 -3.94
N PHE A 126 -12.13 39.54 -4.18
CA PHE A 126 -12.42 38.40 -5.06
C PHE A 126 -13.44 37.47 -4.39
N CYS A 127 -14.57 37.24 -5.07
CA CYS A 127 -15.70 36.43 -4.63
C CYS A 127 -15.93 35.29 -5.64
N MET A 128 -16.34 34.12 -5.17
CA MET A 128 -16.53 32.95 -6.05
C MET A 128 -17.86 33.03 -6.80
N PHE A 129 -17.95 32.47 -8.01
CA PHE A 129 -19.24 32.29 -8.66
C PHE A 129 -20.13 31.35 -7.82
N GLY A 130 -21.26 31.87 -7.35
CA GLY A 130 -22.17 31.17 -6.43
C GLY A 130 -22.33 31.87 -5.06
N ASP A 131 -21.39 32.75 -4.69
CA ASP A 131 -21.51 33.56 -3.48
C ASP A 131 -22.63 34.60 -3.66
N LYS A 132 -23.64 34.57 -2.79
CA LYS A 132 -24.74 35.56 -2.80
C LYS A 132 -24.31 36.90 -2.21
N PHE A 133 -23.26 36.89 -1.38
CA PHE A 133 -22.76 38.05 -0.64
C PHE A 133 -21.24 38.06 -0.63
N CYS A 134 -20.64 39.26 -0.65
CA CYS A 134 -19.20 39.41 -0.51
C CYS A 134 -18.76 39.00 0.89
N SER A 135 -17.77 38.12 0.98
CA SER A 135 -17.18 37.68 2.25
C SER A 135 -16.50 38.79 3.05
N LYS A 136 -16.16 39.92 2.42
CA LYS A 136 -15.45 41.03 3.05
C LYS A 136 -16.36 42.17 3.51
N CYS A 137 -17.27 42.63 2.65
CA CYS A 137 -18.13 43.80 2.94
C CYS A 137 -19.61 43.46 3.08
N GLY A 138 -20.03 42.21 2.86
CA GLY A 138 -21.42 41.78 2.92
C GLY A 138 -22.30 42.27 1.76
N PHE A 139 -21.73 43.00 0.78
CA PHE A 139 -22.49 43.48 -0.37
C PHE A 139 -23.05 42.32 -1.20
N LYS A 140 -24.32 42.42 -1.60
CA LYS A 140 -25.01 41.38 -2.38
C LYS A 140 -24.38 41.27 -3.77
N GLN A 141 -23.84 40.09 -4.09
CA GLN A 141 -23.25 39.86 -5.40
C GLN A 141 -24.35 39.52 -6.42
N PRO A 142 -24.20 39.93 -7.69
CA PRO A 142 -25.12 39.53 -8.74
C PRO A 142 -25.05 38.02 -8.92
N ALA A 143 -26.21 37.36 -8.94
CA ALA A 143 -26.30 35.96 -9.32
C ALA A 143 -25.99 35.86 -10.81
N VAL A 144 -24.74 35.59 -11.16
CA VAL A 144 -24.35 35.40 -12.55
C VAL A 144 -24.83 34.01 -12.97
N GLU A 145 -26.03 33.97 -13.56
CA GLU A 145 -26.41 32.85 -14.41
C GLU A 145 -25.42 32.79 -15.56
N LEU A 146 -24.83 31.62 -15.79
CA LEU A 146 -23.85 31.35 -16.84
C LEU A 146 -24.50 31.59 -18.22
N VAL A 147 -24.52 32.84 -18.69
CA VAL A 147 -24.84 33.15 -20.07
C VAL A 147 -23.55 32.95 -20.87
N GLY A 148 -23.33 31.72 -21.31
CA GLY A 148 -22.36 31.44 -22.36
C GLY A 148 -22.77 32.23 -23.61
N ASN A 149 -21.92 33.16 -24.03
CA ASN A 149 -21.90 33.67 -25.40
C ASN A 149 -20.52 34.26 -25.70
N LEU A 150 -19.73 33.48 -26.46
CA LEU A 150 -18.63 33.98 -27.29
C LEU A 150 -19.21 34.83 -28.43
N PRO A 151 -18.46 35.85 -28.89
CA PRO A 151 -18.11 35.94 -30.30
C PRO A 151 -16.66 35.53 -30.56
#